data_AF-A0A920FV22-F1
#
_entry.id   AF-A0A920FV22-F1
#
_cell.length_a   1.000
_cell.length_b   1.000
_cell.length_c   1.000
_cell.angle_alpha   90.00
_cell.angle_beta   90.00
_cell.angle_gamma   90.00
#
_symmetry.space_group_name_H-M   'P 1'
#
loop_
_entity.id
_entity.type
_entity.pdbx_description
1 polymer ?
#
loop_
_entity_poly.entity_id
_entity_poly.type
_entity_poly.pdbx_seq_one_letter_code
_entity_poly.pdbx_strand_id
1 'polypeptide(L)'
;MEINEERKNVLLKDSGIKKIEFNLKKINYLKGNSLFDNENLEAYQIVNQSLKARFIYEKDKDYIVKDGQIVVIDEFSGRLAQGRRFGEGLHQSLEAKENVKIQAESITLASITFQNYFKKYEKLAGMTGTAQTEAEEFLEIYGLSVIEIPTNKTMIRLDRNDQIYKTSEEKYEAVLNLVKNKYQNGQPLLIGTTSIEKSNFISEILNKAEVLIMY
;
A
#
# COMPACT_ATOMS: atom_id res chain seq x y z
N MET A 1 -0.77 32.36 0.99
CA MET A 1 -1.00 31.03 0.39
C MET A 1 -2.49 30.73 0.44
N GLU A 2 -2.88 29.70 -0.28
CA GLU A 2 -4.21 29.10 -0.29
C GLU A 2 -4.03 27.59 -0.08
N ILE A 3 -4.86 27.02 0.78
CA ILE A 3 -4.77 25.61 1.17
C ILE A 3 -5.97 24.90 0.55
N ASN A 4 -5.71 23.86 -0.22
CA ASN A 4 -6.73 22.97 -0.76
C ASN A 4 -6.56 21.60 -0.11
N GLU A 5 -7.35 21.34 0.93
CA GLU A 5 -7.28 20.09 1.70
C GLU A 5 -7.72 18.88 0.87
N GLU A 6 -8.78 19.01 0.06
CA GLU A 6 -9.29 17.93 -0.80
C GLU A 6 -8.24 17.44 -1.80
N ARG A 7 -7.46 18.37 -2.38
CA ARG A 7 -6.39 18.05 -3.33
C ARG A 7 -5.03 17.86 -2.66
N LYS A 8 -4.96 17.87 -1.32
CA LYS A 8 -3.73 17.83 -0.53
C LYS A 8 -2.64 18.76 -1.08
N ASN A 9 -3.01 20.00 -1.39
CA ASN A 9 -2.13 20.95 -2.07
C ASN A 9 -2.12 22.34 -1.43
N VAL A 10 -0.99 23.02 -1.55
CA VAL A 10 -0.80 24.40 -1.08
C VAL A 10 -0.37 25.26 -2.26
N LEU A 11 -1.13 26.31 -2.56
CA LEU A 11 -0.80 27.27 -3.60
C LEU A 11 -0.24 28.54 -2.98
N LEU A 12 0.92 28.97 -3.47
CA LEU A 12 1.52 30.23 -3.05
C LEU A 12 0.85 31.42 -3.76
N LYS A 13 0.58 32.48 -3.00
CA LYS A 13 0.20 33.79 -3.56
C LYS A 13 1.47 34.57 -3.88
N ASP A 14 1.41 35.55 -4.78
CA ASP A 14 2.56 36.37 -5.17
C ASP A 14 3.34 36.97 -4.00
N SER A 15 2.63 37.44 -2.96
CA SER A 15 3.27 37.96 -1.74
C SER A 15 4.07 36.90 -0.98
N GLY A 16 3.62 35.64 -1.01
CA GLY A 16 4.33 34.50 -0.44
C GLY A 16 5.56 34.13 -1.24
N ILE A 17 5.46 34.10 -2.57
CA ILE A 17 6.58 33.84 -3.48
C ILE A 17 7.70 34.85 -3.23
N LYS A 18 7.38 36.16 -3.27
CA LYS A 18 8.35 37.23 -3.01
C LYS A 18 9.05 37.09 -1.66
N LYS A 19 8.30 36.68 -0.62
CA LYS A 19 8.87 36.45 0.72
C LYS A 19 9.82 35.26 0.73
N ILE A 20 9.49 34.18 0.02
CA ILE A 20 10.35 33.00 -0.10
C ILE A 20 11.62 33.35 -0.85
N GLU A 21 11.52 33.97 -2.03
CA GLU A 21 12.66 34.42 -2.83
C GLU A 21 13.60 35.33 -2.02
N PHE A 22 13.05 36.29 -1.30
CA PHE A 22 13.81 37.17 -0.42
C PHE A 22 14.60 36.40 0.65
N ASN A 23 13.97 35.41 1.30
CA ASN A 23 14.63 34.60 2.33
C ASN A 23 15.67 33.65 1.74
N LEU A 24 15.38 33.01 0.60
CA LEU A 24 16.33 32.14 -0.09
C LEU A 24 17.54 32.90 -0.62
N LYS A 25 17.34 34.14 -1.07
CA LYS A 25 18.43 35.03 -1.48
C LYS A 25 19.34 35.41 -0.32
N LYS A 26 18.77 35.66 0.88
CA LYS A 26 19.57 35.95 2.09
C LYS A 26 20.52 34.84 2.50
N ILE A 27 20.16 33.59 2.23
CA ILE A 27 20.98 32.41 2.54
C ILE A 27 21.78 31.91 1.34
N ASN A 28 21.87 32.70 0.25
CA ASN A 28 22.55 32.35 -1.01
C ASN A 28 22.09 31.02 -1.64
N TYR A 29 20.82 30.65 -1.43
CA TYR A 29 20.23 29.42 -1.98
C TYR A 29 19.37 29.68 -3.23
N LEU A 30 18.91 30.92 -3.43
CA LEU A 30 18.25 31.33 -4.68
C LEU A 30 19.30 31.69 -5.73
N LYS A 31 19.29 30.99 -6.87
CA LYS A 31 20.09 31.33 -8.05
C LYS A 31 19.30 32.26 -8.95
N GLY A 32 19.90 33.34 -9.44
CA GLY A 32 19.19 34.32 -10.26
C GLY A 32 18.16 35.14 -9.47
N ASN A 33 16.99 35.39 -10.08
CA ASN A 33 16.00 36.32 -9.55
C ASN A 33 14.63 35.69 -9.24
N SER A 34 14.32 34.52 -9.82
CA SER A 34 12.99 33.92 -9.71
C SER A 34 13.09 32.49 -9.17
N LEU A 35 12.20 32.15 -8.22
CA LEU A 35 12.08 30.79 -7.70
C LEU A 35 11.71 29.77 -8.79
N PHE A 36 11.09 30.23 -9.88
CA PHE A 36 10.62 29.38 -10.98
C PHE A 36 11.68 29.17 -12.07
N ASP A 37 12.87 29.75 -11.93
CA ASP A 37 13.96 29.51 -12.86
C ASP A 37 14.42 28.03 -12.77
N ASN A 38 14.78 27.42 -13.90
CA ASN A 38 15.16 25.99 -13.97
C ASN A 38 16.28 25.62 -12.97
N GLU A 39 17.19 26.56 -12.68
CA GLU A 39 18.29 26.37 -11.73
C GLU A 39 17.83 26.21 -10.27
N ASN A 40 16.59 26.61 -9.97
CA ASN A 40 15.96 26.58 -8.65
C ASN A 40 14.90 25.47 -8.52
N LEU A 41 14.81 24.52 -9.46
CA LEU A 41 13.80 23.47 -9.43
C LEU A 41 13.78 22.69 -8.10
N GLU A 42 14.96 22.34 -7.59
CA GLU A 42 15.12 21.68 -6.29
C GLU A 42 14.60 22.54 -5.14
N ALA A 43 14.98 23.83 -5.10
CA ALA A 43 14.53 24.77 -4.09
C ALA A 43 12.99 24.95 -4.11
N TYR A 44 12.41 25.04 -5.31
CA TYR A 44 10.97 25.10 -5.51
C TYR A 44 10.27 23.84 -5.00
N GLN A 45 10.80 22.66 -5.30
CA GLN A 45 10.28 21.39 -4.80
C GLN A 45 10.34 21.32 -3.27
N ILE A 46 11.50 21.60 -2.66
CA ILE A 46 11.69 21.59 -1.20
C ILE A 46 10.70 22.53 -0.51
N VAL A 47 10.52 23.75 -1.03
CA VAL A 47 9.57 24.73 -0.49
C VAL A 47 8.14 24.19 -0.53
N ASN A 48 7.70 23.66 -1.67
CA ASN A 48 6.35 23.13 -1.82
C ASN A 48 6.09 21.93 -0.89
N GLN A 49 7.04 21.01 -0.78
CA GLN A 49 6.91 19.86 0.11
C GLN A 49 6.95 20.27 1.58
N SER A 50 7.74 21.29 1.93
CA SER A 50 7.76 21.85 3.28
C SER A 50 6.43 22.52 3.65
N LEU A 51 5.78 23.18 2.68
CA LEU A 51 4.45 23.75 2.88
C LEU A 51 3.39 22.65 3.05
N LYS A 52 3.41 21.61 2.21
CA LYS A 52 2.51 20.46 2.35
C LYS A 52 2.72 19.75 3.70
N ALA A 53 3.96 19.44 4.06
CA ALA A 53 4.30 18.84 5.35
C ALA A 53 3.77 19.67 6.53
N ARG A 54 3.85 21.01 6.44
CA ARG A 54 3.42 21.91 7.51
C ARG A 54 1.90 22.08 7.61
N PHE A 55 1.20 22.18 6.47
CA PHE A 55 -0.19 22.64 6.44
C PHE A 55 -1.21 21.58 5.99
N ILE A 56 -0.78 20.50 5.36
CA ILE A 56 -1.67 19.44 4.85
C ILE A 56 -1.54 18.16 5.68
N TYR A 57 -0.31 17.77 6.02
CA TYR A 57 -0.04 16.52 6.74
C TYR A 57 0.04 16.75 8.24
N GLU A 58 -0.76 16.01 8.98
CA GLU A 58 -0.95 16.18 10.42
C GLU A 58 -0.41 14.97 11.20
N LYS A 59 0.28 15.26 12.30
CA LYS A 59 0.78 14.25 13.22
C LYS A 59 -0.41 13.59 13.93
N ASP A 60 -0.29 12.30 14.18
CA ASP A 60 -1.32 11.44 14.79
C ASP A 60 -2.56 11.21 13.90
N LYS A 61 -2.53 11.69 12.65
CA LYS A 61 -3.55 11.45 11.63
C LYS A 61 -2.96 10.83 10.36
N ASP A 62 -2.01 11.50 9.72
CA ASP A 62 -1.38 11.01 8.48
C ASP A 62 -0.07 10.24 8.77
N TYR A 63 0.58 10.56 9.90
CA TYR A 63 1.82 9.91 10.34
C TYR A 63 1.98 10.02 11.85
N ILE A 64 2.88 9.20 12.42
CA ILE A 64 3.38 9.35 13.79
C ILE A 64 4.89 9.51 13.81
N VAL A 65 5.42 9.99 14.93
CA VAL A 65 6.86 9.93 15.22
C VAL A 65 7.10 8.78 16.19
N LYS A 66 7.83 7.76 15.76
CA LYS A 66 8.17 6.59 16.56
C LYS A 66 9.66 6.30 16.43
N ASP A 67 10.34 6.10 17.55
CA ASP A 67 11.79 5.81 17.60
C ASP A 67 12.64 6.83 16.81
N GLY A 68 12.22 8.10 16.82
CA GLY A 68 12.88 9.18 16.08
C GLY A 68 12.72 9.09 14.56
N GLN A 69 11.70 8.38 14.06
CA GLN A 69 11.38 8.24 12.64
C GLN A 69 9.91 8.57 12.36
N ILE A 70 9.64 9.07 11.16
CA ILE A 70 8.27 9.24 10.65
C ILE A 70 7.74 7.88 10.20
N VAL A 71 6.60 7.48 10.74
CA VAL A 71 5.88 6.26 10.32
C VAL A 71 4.54 6.67 9.74
N VAL A 72 4.28 6.28 8.48
CA VAL A 72 3.05 6.60 7.76
C VAL A 72 1.88 5.82 8.35
N ILE A 73 0.75 6.48 8.55
CA ILE A 73 -0.53 5.84 8.87
C ILE A 73 -1.24 5.54 7.54
N ASP A 74 -1.67 4.31 7.36
CA ASP A 74 -2.50 3.93 6.21
C ASP A 74 -3.92 4.49 6.36
N GLU A 75 -4.36 5.30 5.39
CA GLU A 75 -5.64 6.00 5.44
C GLU A 75 -6.87 5.08 5.47
N PHE A 76 -6.75 3.84 4.94
CA PHE A 76 -7.87 2.91 4.85
C PHE A 76 -8.00 2.04 6.10
N SER A 77 -6.86 1.63 6.66
CA SER A 77 -6.82 0.65 7.76
C SER A 77 -6.44 1.26 9.11
N GLY A 78 -5.93 2.50 9.13
CA GLY A 78 -5.38 3.14 10.33
C GLY A 78 -4.10 2.48 10.85
N ARG A 79 -3.53 1.51 10.11
CA ARG A 79 -2.36 0.76 10.53
C ARG A 79 -1.08 1.50 10.21
N LEU A 80 -0.05 1.24 11.02
CA LEU A 80 1.29 1.74 10.78
C LEU A 80 1.92 1.02 9.58
N ALA A 81 2.14 1.76 8.49
CA ALA A 81 2.82 1.26 7.30
C ALA A 81 4.34 1.36 7.47
N GLN A 82 4.91 0.48 8.31
CA GLN A 82 6.36 0.45 8.53
C GLN A 82 7.11 0.20 7.22
N GLY A 83 8.14 1.01 6.95
CA GLY A 83 8.91 0.98 5.71
C GLY A 83 8.33 1.80 4.55
N ARG A 84 7.06 2.24 4.64
CA ARG A 84 6.49 3.17 3.66
C ARG A 84 7.01 4.59 3.93
N ARG A 85 7.46 5.27 2.88
CA ARG A 85 7.84 6.69 2.91
C ARG A 85 6.92 7.49 1.99
N PHE A 86 6.75 8.78 2.30
CA PHE A 86 6.11 9.70 1.36
C PHE A 86 7.10 10.01 0.23
N GLY A 87 6.60 10.13 -1.00
CA GLY A 87 7.44 10.39 -2.17
C GLY A 87 7.81 11.86 -2.35
N GLU A 88 8.63 12.12 -3.37
CA GLU A 88 8.96 13.47 -3.89
C GLU A 88 9.50 14.44 -2.82
N GLY A 89 10.32 13.97 -1.88
CA GLY A 89 10.88 14.80 -0.80
C GLY A 89 9.93 15.13 0.36
N LEU A 90 8.64 14.75 0.30
CA LEU A 90 7.67 15.07 1.36
C LEU A 90 8.04 14.43 2.71
N HIS A 91 8.59 13.22 2.68
CA HIS A 91 8.97 12.54 3.91
C HIS A 91 10.12 13.25 4.62
N GLN A 92 11.09 13.79 3.86
CA GLN A 92 12.19 14.60 4.37
C GLN A 92 11.68 15.92 4.94
N SER A 93 10.71 16.55 4.28
CA SER A 93 10.05 17.75 4.82
C SER A 93 9.32 17.48 6.13
N LEU A 94 8.70 16.31 6.30
CA LEU A 94 8.10 15.88 7.57
C LEU A 94 9.16 15.56 8.63
N GLU A 95 10.25 14.89 8.25
CA GLU A 95 11.39 14.63 9.13
C GLU A 95 11.98 15.96 9.66
N ALA A 96 12.13 16.95 8.77
CA ALA A 96 12.58 18.30 9.14
C ALA A 96 11.57 19.05 10.01
N LYS A 97 10.27 18.96 9.71
CA LYS A 97 9.18 19.57 10.50
C LYS A 97 9.19 19.07 11.95
N GLU A 98 9.38 17.77 12.14
CA GLU A 98 9.36 17.12 13.47
C GLU A 98 10.74 17.10 14.15
N ASN A 99 11.76 17.74 13.57
CA ASN A 99 13.14 17.75 14.06
C ASN A 99 13.72 16.35 14.30
N VAL A 100 13.39 15.38 13.44
CA VAL A 100 13.99 14.06 13.45
C VAL A 100 15.11 13.94 12.42
N LYS A 101 15.89 12.85 12.49
CA LYS A 101 16.99 12.62 11.57
C LYS A 101 16.46 12.50 10.14
N ILE A 102 16.80 13.46 9.29
CA ILE A 102 16.47 13.44 7.86
C ILE A 102 17.23 12.29 7.21
N GLN A 103 16.51 11.40 6.57
CA GLN A 103 17.09 10.27 5.83
C GLN A 103 17.25 10.65 4.36
N ALA A 104 18.25 10.06 3.71
CA ALA A 104 18.46 10.23 2.27
C ALA A 104 17.19 9.82 1.51
N GLU A 105 16.85 10.58 0.47
CA GLU A 105 15.74 10.24 -0.39
C GLU A 105 16.03 8.96 -1.19
N SER A 106 15.08 8.03 -1.14
CA SER A 106 15.05 6.91 -2.08
C SER A 106 14.55 7.45 -3.41
N ILE A 107 15.48 7.82 -4.27
CA ILE A 107 15.17 8.28 -5.63
C ILE A 107 14.89 7.06 -6.50
N THR A 108 13.70 7.01 -7.09
CA THR A 108 13.38 5.98 -8.11
C THR A 108 14.16 6.28 -9.37
N LEU A 109 15.25 5.53 -9.61
CA LEU A 109 16.08 5.68 -10.81
C LEU A 109 15.43 5.11 -12.07
N ALA A 110 14.65 4.04 -11.92
CA ALA A 110 13.97 3.37 -13.02
C ALA A 110 12.72 2.64 -12.51
N SER A 111 11.69 2.57 -13.35
CA SER A 111 10.46 1.83 -13.07
C SER A 111 9.88 1.26 -14.36
N ILE A 112 9.28 0.07 -14.28
CA ILE A 112 8.50 -0.54 -15.36
C ILE A 112 7.35 -1.34 -14.74
N THR A 113 6.19 -1.37 -15.40
CA THR A 113 5.09 -2.25 -14.99
C THR A 113 5.37 -3.69 -15.40
N PHE A 114 4.85 -4.68 -14.67
CA PHE A 114 4.99 -6.09 -15.06
C PHE A 114 4.43 -6.35 -16.47
N GLN A 115 3.32 -5.71 -16.83
CA GLN A 115 2.73 -5.79 -18.16
C GLN A 115 3.74 -5.39 -19.25
N ASN A 116 4.36 -4.21 -19.12
CA ASN A 116 5.34 -3.71 -20.08
C ASN A 116 6.65 -4.49 -20.04
N TYR A 117 7.02 -5.03 -18.88
CA TYR A 117 8.19 -5.87 -18.72
C TYR A 117 8.03 -7.19 -19.48
N PHE A 118 6.91 -7.89 -19.28
CA PHE A 118 6.66 -9.18 -19.95
C PHE A 118 6.46 -9.04 -21.47
N LYS A 119 5.91 -7.91 -21.94
CA LYS A 119 5.81 -7.60 -23.38
C LYS A 119 7.16 -7.47 -24.10
N LYS A 120 8.26 -7.31 -23.37
CA LYS A 120 9.61 -7.23 -23.97
C LYS A 120 10.18 -8.60 -24.35
N TYR A 121 9.60 -9.69 -23.87
CA TYR A 121 10.06 -11.04 -24.21
C TYR A 121 9.59 -11.40 -25.61
N GLU A 122 10.49 -11.91 -26.44
CA GLU A 122 10.17 -12.42 -27.78
C GLU A 122 9.16 -13.59 -27.72
N LYS A 123 9.26 -14.41 -26.68
CA LYS A 123 8.35 -15.52 -26.40
C LYS A 123 7.88 -15.45 -24.95
N LEU A 124 6.56 -15.45 -24.77
CA LEU A 124 5.91 -15.45 -23.46
C LEU A 124 4.98 -16.66 -23.35
N ALA A 125 5.02 -17.34 -22.20
CA ALA A 125 4.13 -18.44 -21.84
C ALA A 125 3.95 -18.47 -20.32
N GLY A 126 2.83 -19.03 -19.86
CA GLY A 126 2.51 -19.14 -18.43
C GLY A 126 1.72 -20.40 -18.11
N MET A 127 1.70 -20.78 -16.83
CA MET A 127 0.93 -21.90 -16.31
C MET A 127 0.24 -21.50 -15.00
N THR A 128 -1.04 -21.85 -14.86
CA THR A 128 -1.83 -21.66 -13.64
C THR A 128 -3.06 -22.56 -13.67
N GLY A 129 -3.64 -22.85 -12.51
CA GLY A 129 -4.87 -23.66 -12.39
C GLY A 129 -6.18 -22.89 -12.59
N THR A 130 -6.15 -21.56 -12.71
CA THR A 130 -7.35 -20.71 -12.64
C THR A 130 -7.40 -19.61 -13.71
N ALA A 131 -6.71 -19.76 -14.84
CA ALA A 131 -6.66 -18.71 -15.87
C ALA A 131 -7.92 -18.59 -16.74
N GLN A 132 -8.80 -19.59 -16.74
CA GLN A 132 -9.91 -19.65 -17.71
C GLN A 132 -10.90 -18.49 -17.56
N THR A 133 -11.12 -17.99 -16.35
CA THR A 133 -12.00 -16.84 -16.09
C THR A 133 -11.41 -15.53 -16.57
N GLU A 134 -10.07 -15.40 -16.57
CA GLU A 134 -9.33 -14.20 -16.96
C GLU A 134 -8.77 -14.29 -18.39
N ALA A 135 -9.27 -15.22 -19.21
CA ALA A 135 -8.71 -15.52 -20.52
C ALA A 135 -8.76 -14.33 -21.48
N GLU A 136 -9.81 -13.50 -21.39
CA GLU A 136 -9.94 -12.28 -22.18
C GLU A 136 -8.86 -11.25 -21.80
N GLU A 137 -8.61 -11.05 -20.51
CA GLU A 137 -7.56 -10.15 -20.02
C GLU A 137 -6.15 -10.61 -20.45
N PHE A 138 -5.88 -11.93 -20.37
CA PHE A 138 -4.60 -12.49 -20.85
C PHE A 138 -4.38 -12.26 -22.36
N LEU A 139 -5.44 -12.38 -23.15
CA LEU A 139 -5.38 -12.16 -24.58
C LEU A 139 -5.19 -10.66 -24.90
N GLU A 140 -5.97 -9.78 -24.29
CA GLU A 140 -5.92 -8.34 -24.54
C GLU A 140 -4.57 -7.74 -24.07
N ILE A 141 -4.13 -8.09 -22.87
CA ILE A 141 -2.94 -7.49 -22.29
C ILE A 141 -1.68 -8.14 -22.86
N TYR A 142 -1.61 -9.47 -22.95
CA TYR A 142 -0.37 -10.19 -23.25
C TYR A 142 -0.36 -10.92 -24.60
N GLY A 143 -1.48 -10.95 -25.33
CA GLY A 143 -1.60 -11.77 -26.54
C GLY A 143 -1.56 -13.27 -26.25
N LEU A 144 -1.87 -13.68 -25.02
CA LEU A 144 -1.80 -15.08 -24.59
C LEU A 144 -3.19 -15.71 -24.62
N SER A 145 -3.33 -16.80 -25.39
CA SER A 145 -4.50 -17.66 -25.30
C SER A 145 -4.38 -18.59 -24.09
N VAL A 146 -5.50 -18.77 -23.37
CA VAL A 146 -5.61 -19.75 -22.27
C VAL A 146 -6.14 -21.06 -22.83
N ILE A 147 -5.45 -22.16 -22.51
CA ILE A 147 -5.84 -23.51 -22.89
C ILE A 147 -6.03 -24.33 -21.62
N GLU A 148 -7.23 -24.87 -21.44
CA GLU A 148 -7.52 -25.80 -20.35
C GLU A 148 -6.89 -27.17 -20.66
N ILE A 149 -6.04 -27.64 -19.75
CA ILE A 149 -5.43 -28.97 -19.84
C ILE A 149 -6.23 -29.92 -18.94
N PRO A 150 -6.73 -31.06 -19.45
CA PRO A 150 -7.52 -31.99 -18.66
C PRO A 150 -6.70 -32.54 -17.49
N THR A 151 -7.36 -32.79 -16.36
CA THR A 151 -6.70 -33.36 -15.18
C THR A 151 -6.34 -34.83 -15.43
N ASN A 152 -5.18 -35.26 -14.93
CA ASN A 152 -4.73 -36.66 -15.05
C ASN A 152 -5.67 -37.65 -14.33
N LYS A 153 -6.42 -37.19 -13.33
CA LYS A 153 -7.42 -37.98 -12.59
C LYS A 153 -8.75 -37.25 -12.60
N THR A 154 -9.85 -38.00 -12.53
CA THR A 154 -11.19 -37.45 -12.34
C THR A 154 -11.23 -36.63 -11.06
N MET A 155 -11.71 -35.39 -11.17
CA MET A 155 -11.86 -34.48 -10.04
C MET A 155 -13.09 -34.89 -9.22
N ILE A 156 -12.88 -35.22 -7.94
CA ILE A 156 -13.93 -35.70 -7.02
C ILE A 156 -14.14 -34.78 -5.80
N ARG A 157 -13.56 -33.58 -5.81
CA ARG A 157 -13.72 -32.60 -4.73
C ARG A 157 -15.17 -32.11 -4.70
N LEU A 158 -15.77 -32.15 -3.52
CA LEU A 158 -17.12 -31.65 -3.30
C LEU A 158 -17.08 -30.18 -2.91
N ASP A 159 -17.30 -29.30 -3.88
CA ASP A 159 -17.41 -27.86 -3.66
C ASP A 159 -18.82 -27.54 -3.15
N ARG A 160 -18.91 -27.03 -1.92
CA ARG A 160 -20.17 -26.67 -1.26
C ARG A 160 -20.52 -25.21 -1.55
N ASN A 161 -21.81 -24.90 -1.57
CA ASN A 161 -22.28 -23.52 -1.71
C ASN A 161 -21.83 -22.64 -0.54
N ASP A 162 -21.69 -21.35 -0.81
CA ASP A 162 -21.34 -20.35 0.19
C ASP A 162 -22.38 -20.26 1.30
N GLN A 163 -21.91 -20.05 2.53
CA GLN A 163 -22.74 -19.76 3.69
C GLN A 163 -22.57 -18.30 4.09
N ILE A 164 -23.63 -17.52 3.91
CA ILE A 164 -23.65 -16.08 4.18
C ILE A 164 -24.36 -15.84 5.51
N TYR A 165 -23.71 -15.08 6.41
CA TYR A 165 -24.21 -14.77 7.74
C TYR A 165 -24.46 -13.27 7.88
N LYS A 166 -25.38 -12.90 8.78
CA LYS A 166 -25.75 -11.49 8.98
C LYS A 166 -24.66 -10.71 9.70
N THR A 167 -24.01 -11.36 10.67
CA THR A 167 -22.94 -10.75 11.49
C THR A 167 -21.63 -11.54 11.38
N SER A 168 -20.52 -10.90 11.74
CA SER A 168 -19.23 -11.59 11.73
C SER A 168 -19.14 -12.61 12.87
N GLU A 169 -19.78 -12.33 13.99
CA GLU A 169 -19.87 -13.18 15.18
C GLU A 169 -20.54 -14.51 14.82
N GLU A 170 -21.72 -14.47 14.19
CA GLU A 170 -22.44 -15.66 13.72
C GLU A 170 -21.59 -16.49 12.75
N LYS A 171 -20.91 -15.82 11.81
CA LYS A 171 -20.00 -16.48 10.87
C LYS A 171 -18.87 -17.20 11.59
N TYR A 172 -18.22 -16.55 12.57
CA TYR A 172 -17.09 -17.13 13.28
C TYR A 172 -17.52 -18.29 14.19
N GLU A 173 -18.68 -18.20 14.81
CA GLU A 173 -19.26 -19.31 15.57
C GLU A 173 -19.54 -20.51 14.67
N ALA A 174 -20.13 -20.28 13.49
CA ALA A 174 -20.37 -21.35 12.53
C ALA A 174 -19.09 -22.00 12.01
N VAL A 175 -18.06 -21.19 11.72
CA VAL A 175 -16.71 -21.69 11.34
C VAL A 175 -16.12 -22.54 12.48
N LEU A 176 -16.19 -22.07 13.72
CA LEU A 176 -15.68 -22.80 14.88
C LEU A 176 -16.38 -24.16 15.05
N ASN A 177 -17.70 -24.19 14.93
CA ASN A 177 -18.49 -25.41 15.03
C ASN A 177 -18.14 -26.41 13.91
N LEU A 178 -17.97 -25.92 12.68
CA LEU A 178 -17.54 -26.73 11.54
C LEU A 178 -16.14 -27.32 11.78
N VAL A 179 -15.20 -26.49 12.21
CA VAL A 179 -13.82 -26.92 12.46
C VAL A 179 -13.77 -27.95 13.58
N LYS A 180 -14.48 -27.74 14.70
CA LYS A 180 -14.56 -28.71 15.80
C LYS A 180 -15.06 -30.07 15.32
N ASN A 181 -16.16 -30.10 14.59
CA ASN A 181 -16.72 -31.34 14.05
C ASN A 181 -15.71 -32.06 13.15
N LYS A 182 -15.02 -31.33 12.28
CA LYS A 182 -14.08 -31.88 11.32
C LYS A 182 -12.79 -32.37 11.98
N TYR A 183 -12.28 -31.61 12.95
CA TYR A 183 -11.12 -31.96 13.76
C TYR A 183 -11.36 -33.22 14.59
N GLN A 184 -12.52 -33.33 15.26
CA GLN A 184 -12.92 -34.52 16.02
C GLN A 184 -12.99 -35.78 15.13
N ASN A 185 -13.30 -35.63 13.85
CA ASN A 185 -13.34 -36.71 12.87
C ASN A 185 -11.96 -37.01 12.22
N GLY A 186 -10.90 -36.33 12.64
CA GLY A 186 -9.54 -36.50 12.08
C GLY A 186 -9.36 -35.96 10.66
N GLN A 187 -10.30 -35.13 10.16
CA GLN A 187 -10.20 -34.57 8.82
C GLN A 187 -9.24 -33.36 8.80
N PRO A 188 -8.21 -33.32 7.93
CA PRO A 188 -7.36 -32.16 7.78
C PRO A 188 -8.13 -30.98 7.18
N LEU A 189 -7.81 -29.77 7.64
CA LEU A 189 -8.50 -28.53 7.27
C LEU A 189 -7.48 -27.44 6.92
N LEU A 190 -7.83 -26.62 5.94
CA LEU A 190 -7.14 -25.38 5.62
C LEU A 190 -8.14 -24.24 5.73
N ILE A 191 -7.80 -23.21 6.51
CA ILE A 191 -8.62 -22.01 6.68
C ILE A 191 -7.90 -20.83 6.04
N GLY A 192 -8.44 -20.35 4.92
CA GLY A 192 -7.97 -19.12 4.27
C GLY A 192 -8.61 -17.89 4.90
N THR A 193 -7.81 -16.86 5.18
CA THR A 193 -8.34 -15.54 5.58
C THR A 193 -7.74 -14.44 4.71
N THR A 194 -8.35 -13.27 4.70
CA THR A 194 -7.94 -12.12 3.88
C THR A 194 -6.91 -11.21 4.56
N SER A 195 -6.59 -11.44 5.84
CA SER A 195 -5.64 -10.58 6.57
C SER A 195 -4.99 -11.29 7.75
N ILE A 196 -3.81 -10.81 8.15
CA ILE A 196 -3.09 -11.33 9.32
C ILE A 196 -3.92 -11.19 10.60
N GLU A 197 -4.61 -10.05 10.78
CA GLU A 197 -5.47 -9.84 11.96
C GLU A 197 -6.61 -10.86 12.03
N LYS A 198 -7.28 -11.15 10.91
CA LYS A 198 -8.31 -12.19 10.88
C LYS A 198 -7.72 -13.57 11.16
N SER A 199 -6.51 -13.84 10.64
CA SER A 199 -5.80 -15.09 10.94
C SER A 199 -5.51 -15.23 12.43
N ASN A 200 -5.03 -14.16 13.08
CA ASN A 200 -4.76 -14.13 14.51
C ASN A 200 -6.04 -14.30 15.33
N PHE A 201 -7.11 -13.59 14.97
CA PHE A 201 -8.41 -13.75 15.63
C PHE A 201 -8.95 -15.18 15.53
N ILE A 202 -8.92 -15.78 14.33
CA ILE A 202 -9.32 -17.18 14.13
C ILE A 202 -8.42 -18.12 14.95
N SER A 203 -7.12 -17.87 14.98
CA SER A 203 -6.18 -18.67 15.77
C SER A 203 -6.49 -18.60 17.27
N GLU A 204 -6.83 -17.43 17.80
CA GLU A 204 -7.22 -17.26 19.20
C GLU A 204 -8.49 -18.03 19.56
N ILE A 205 -9.54 -17.94 18.73
CA ILE A 205 -10.80 -18.66 19.00
C ILE A 205 -10.64 -20.18 18.91
N LEU A 206 -9.78 -20.66 18.00
CA LEU A 206 -9.48 -22.09 17.84
C LEU A 206 -8.63 -22.63 18.99
N ASN A 207 -7.61 -21.87 19.43
CA ASN A 207 -6.81 -22.24 20.59
C ASN A 207 -7.64 -22.30 21.88
N LYS A 208 -8.54 -21.33 22.11
CA LYS A 208 -9.51 -21.35 23.22
C LYS A 208 -10.44 -22.57 23.16
N ALA A 209 -10.64 -23.13 21.98
CA ALA A 209 -11.45 -24.32 21.74
C ALA A 209 -10.64 -25.62 21.72
N GLU A 210 -9.36 -25.59 22.11
CA GLU A 210 -8.44 -26.74 22.18
C GLU A 210 -8.27 -27.47 20.83
N VAL A 211 -8.41 -26.75 19.71
CA VAL A 211 -8.12 -27.26 18.38
C VAL A 211 -6.65 -27.00 18.06
N LEU A 212 -5.88 -28.06 17.80
CA LEU A 212 -4.46 -27.93 17.43
C LEU A 212 -4.31 -27.29 16.05
N ILE A 213 -3.49 -26.24 15.96
CA ILE A 213 -3.16 -25.55 14.72
C ILE A 213 -1.68 -25.80 14.40
N MET A 214 -1.38 -26.15 13.14
CA MET A 214 -0.02 -26.18 12.62
C MET A 214 0.19 -24.93 11.76
N TYR A 215 1.27 -24.18 12.01
CA TYR A 215 1.69 -23.02 11.22
C TYR A 215 2.69 -23.43 10.13
#